data_AF-A0A6I9WT11-F1
#
_entry.id   AF-A0A6I9WT11-F1
#
_cell.length_a   1.000
_cell.length_b   1.000
_cell.length_c   1.000
_cell.angle_alpha   90.00
_cell.angle_beta   90.00
_cell.angle_gamma   90.00
#
_symmetry.space_group_name_H-M   'P 1'
#
loop_
_entity.id
_entity.type
_entity.pdbx_description
1 polymer ?
#
loop_
_entity_poly.entity_id
_entity_poly.type
_entity_poly.pdbx_seq_one_letter_code
_entity_poly.pdbx_strand_id
1 'polypeptide(L)'
;MFLTDELDLSSPEDEKRILRSEEDRSFDEIIGHIEDLLLEENFQALQHEFLEKYWNIFEPIEDNKLIYTDIFNEYNKAVEAYIVDYLKKVMPQFTVDTLLHQLNEKQTELEGEVFEILSTITDFLAFKEMFLDYRAVKEGKVADLSCGISVTSLKSCNVENSKNPPR
;
A
#
# COMPACT_ATOMS: atom_id res chain seq x y z
N MET A 1 -58.91 19.42 -5.52
CA MET A 1 -58.52 18.93 -4.19
C MET A 1 -57.39 17.95 -4.44
N PHE A 2 -56.16 18.44 -4.19
CA PHE A 2 -54.85 17.78 -3.96
C PHE A 2 -54.76 16.28 -4.31
N LEU A 3 -53.97 15.77 -5.28
CA LEU A 3 -52.52 15.84 -5.54
C LEU A 3 -51.67 15.53 -4.30
N THR A 4 -51.18 14.28 -4.22
CA THR A 4 -50.06 13.66 -3.43
C THR A 4 -50.36 12.14 -3.34
N ASP A 5 -49.52 11.17 -3.61
CA ASP A 5 -48.08 11.15 -3.93
C ASP A 5 -47.80 9.90 -4.77
N GLU A 6 -46.94 10.08 -5.77
CA GLU A 6 -46.11 9.00 -6.30
C GLU A 6 -45.29 8.40 -5.15
N LEU A 7 -45.41 7.08 -4.93
CA LEU A 7 -44.38 6.35 -4.23
C LEU A 7 -43.45 5.72 -5.27
N ASP A 8 -42.44 6.55 -5.51
CA ASP A 8 -41.13 6.40 -6.09
C ASP A 8 -40.53 4.99 -6.19
N LEU A 9 -39.72 4.85 -7.23
CA LEU A 9 -38.89 3.72 -7.60
C LEU A 9 -38.10 3.18 -6.39
N SER A 10 -38.28 1.91 -6.03
CA SER A 10 -37.16 1.15 -5.47
C SER A 10 -36.47 0.43 -6.63
N SER A 11 -35.34 0.98 -7.06
CA SER A 11 -34.42 0.31 -7.96
C SER A 11 -34.03 -1.05 -7.36
N PRO A 12 -33.88 -2.14 -8.15
CA PRO A 12 -33.34 -3.41 -7.67
C PRO A 12 -31.91 -3.28 -7.09
N GLU A 13 -31.28 -2.12 -7.27
CA GLU A 13 -29.99 -1.77 -6.69
C GLU A 13 -30.08 -1.47 -5.17
N ASP A 14 -31.25 -1.05 -4.66
CA ASP A 14 -31.42 -0.69 -3.23
C ASP A 14 -31.78 -1.88 -2.33
N GLU A 15 -32.33 -2.98 -2.87
CA GLU A 15 -32.56 -4.21 -2.08
C GLU A 15 -31.27 -5.01 -1.80
N LYS A 16 -30.23 -4.86 -2.63
CA LYS A 16 -28.92 -5.52 -2.40
C LYS A 16 -28.16 -4.94 -1.19
N ARG A 17 -28.52 -3.75 -0.72
CA ARG A 17 -27.82 -3.04 0.37
C ARG A 17 -28.17 -3.52 1.79
N ILE A 18 -29.21 -4.34 2.00
CA ILE A 18 -29.77 -4.54 3.35
C ILE A 18 -29.51 -5.93 3.95
N LEU A 19 -28.99 -6.91 3.20
CA LEU A 19 -28.62 -8.22 3.74
C LEU A 19 -27.15 -8.57 3.44
N ARG A 20 -26.23 -7.92 4.17
CA ARG A 20 -24.84 -8.39 4.23
C ARG A 20 -24.84 -9.78 4.88
N SER A 21 -24.34 -10.78 4.16
CA SER A 21 -24.18 -12.12 4.70
C SER A 21 -23.15 -12.12 5.85
N GLU A 22 -23.17 -13.15 6.70
CA GLU A 22 -22.12 -13.32 7.71
C GLU A 22 -20.74 -13.46 7.06
N GLU A 23 -20.67 -14.02 5.85
CA GLU A 23 -19.45 -14.14 5.04
C GLU A 23 -18.94 -12.79 4.54
N ASP A 24 -19.83 -11.86 4.18
CA ASP A 24 -19.42 -10.50 3.80
C ASP A 24 -18.87 -9.72 5.00
N ARG A 25 -19.37 -9.99 6.22
CA ARG A 25 -18.84 -9.35 7.44
C ARG A 25 -17.47 -9.90 7.83
N SER A 26 -17.28 -11.21 7.75
CA SER A 26 -15.97 -11.81 8.06
C SER A 26 -14.92 -11.43 7.02
N PHE A 27 -15.31 -11.23 5.76
CA PHE A 27 -14.38 -10.75 4.74
C PHE A 27 -13.89 -9.32 5.02
N ASP A 28 -14.80 -8.37 5.29
CA ASP A 28 -14.42 -7.00 5.67
C ASP A 28 -13.50 -6.96 6.90
N GLU A 29 -13.76 -7.82 7.89
CA GLU A 29 -12.93 -7.95 9.09
C GLU A 29 -11.50 -8.42 8.75
N ILE A 30 -11.38 -9.42 7.86
CA ILE A 30 -10.07 -9.89 7.37
C ILE A 30 -9.33 -8.78 6.63
N ILE A 31 -10.01 -8.04 5.75
CA ILE A 31 -9.38 -6.94 5.00
C ILE A 31 -8.91 -5.83 5.93
N GLY A 32 -9.70 -5.45 6.93
CA GLY A 32 -9.28 -4.46 7.94
C GLY A 32 -8.03 -4.92 8.71
N HIS A 33 -7.95 -6.20 9.06
CA HIS A 33 -6.75 -6.74 9.69
C HIS A 33 -5.52 -6.76 8.78
N ILE A 34 -5.70 -7.01 7.48
CA ILE A 34 -4.60 -6.93 6.51
C ILE A 34 -4.15 -5.48 6.32
N GLU A 35 -5.08 -4.52 6.28
CA GLU A 35 -4.76 -3.09 6.21
C GLU A 35 -3.86 -2.67 7.38
N ASP A 36 -4.27 -2.99 8.61
CA ASP A 36 -3.48 -2.74 9.82
C ASP A 36 -2.09 -3.40 9.73
N LEU A 37 -2.04 -4.66 9.26
CA LEU A 37 -0.81 -5.44 9.13
C LEU A 37 0.20 -4.80 8.18
N LEU A 38 -0.27 -4.28 7.04
CA LEU A 38 0.60 -3.69 6.02
C LEU A 38 1.25 -2.37 6.51
N LEU A 39 0.64 -1.71 7.49
CA LEU A 39 1.17 -0.50 8.11
C LEU A 39 2.15 -0.80 9.27
N GLU A 40 2.26 -2.06 9.72
CA GLU A 40 3.12 -2.41 10.84
C GLU A 40 4.62 -2.32 10.51
N GLU A 41 5.40 -1.83 11.47
CA GLU A 41 6.87 -1.78 11.39
C GLU A 41 7.49 -3.17 11.20
N ASN A 42 6.86 -4.22 11.75
CA ASN A 42 7.35 -5.60 11.62
C ASN A 42 7.26 -6.12 10.17
N PHE A 43 6.21 -5.72 9.43
CA PHE A 43 6.08 -6.07 8.02
C PHE A 43 7.14 -5.34 7.17
N GLN A 44 7.39 -4.07 7.48
CA GLN A 44 8.47 -3.30 6.84
C GLN A 44 9.85 -3.88 7.17
N ALA A 45 10.06 -4.36 8.39
CA ALA A 45 11.29 -5.02 8.80
C ALA A 45 11.54 -6.33 8.02
N LEU A 46 10.48 -7.10 7.75
CA LEU A 46 10.55 -8.29 6.88
C LEU A 46 11.05 -7.90 5.49
N GLN A 47 10.43 -6.89 4.85
CA GLN A 47 10.87 -6.43 3.53
C GLN A 47 12.33 -5.94 3.55
N HIS A 48 12.70 -5.18 4.58
CA HIS A 48 14.05 -4.66 4.74
C HIS A 48 15.10 -5.77 4.94
N GLU A 49 14.77 -6.87 5.64
CA GLU A 49 15.66 -8.02 5.78
C GLU A 49 16.00 -8.63 4.41
N PHE A 50 15.00 -8.81 3.54
CA PHE A 50 15.21 -9.30 2.18
C PHE A 50 16.06 -8.33 1.35
N LEU A 51 15.80 -7.02 1.47
CA LEU A 51 16.59 -5.99 0.79
C LEU A 51 18.07 -6.05 1.22
N GLU A 52 18.37 -6.02 2.51
CA GLU A 52 19.74 -6.13 3.02
C GLU A 52 20.44 -7.43 2.60
N LYS A 53 19.70 -8.54 2.56
CA LYS A 53 20.25 -9.85 2.22
C LYS A 53 20.59 -9.99 0.73
N TYR A 54 19.79 -9.39 -0.16
CA TYR A 54 19.84 -9.68 -1.60
C TYR A 54 20.07 -8.48 -2.53
N TRP A 55 20.23 -7.26 -2.03
CA TRP A 55 20.43 -6.05 -2.86
C TRP A 55 21.55 -6.13 -3.90
N ASN A 56 22.63 -6.85 -3.59
CA ASN A 56 23.79 -6.99 -4.47
C ASN A 56 23.59 -8.00 -5.61
N ILE A 57 22.54 -8.82 -5.55
CA ILE A 57 22.23 -9.84 -6.56
C ILE A 57 21.54 -9.21 -7.77
N PHE A 58 20.64 -8.25 -7.51
CA PHE A 58 19.83 -7.57 -8.51
C PHE A 58 20.63 -6.53 -9.30
N GLU A 59 20.57 -6.62 -10.62
CA GLU A 59 21.25 -5.73 -11.56
C GLU A 59 20.26 -4.97 -12.45
N PRO A 60 20.56 -3.71 -12.80
CA PRO A 60 19.72 -2.87 -13.67
C PRO A 60 19.90 -3.27 -15.14
N ILE A 61 19.64 -4.55 -15.44
CA ILE A 61 19.66 -5.13 -16.77
C ILE A 61 18.25 -5.63 -17.11
N GLU A 62 17.93 -5.66 -18.41
CA GLU A 62 16.63 -6.11 -18.92
C GLU A 62 16.42 -7.61 -18.63
N ASP A 63 17.45 -8.42 -18.90
CA ASP A 63 17.40 -9.88 -18.70
C ASP A 63 17.40 -10.27 -17.22
N ASN A 64 16.43 -11.09 -16.82
CA ASN A 64 16.33 -11.59 -15.46
C ASN A 64 17.24 -12.80 -15.24
N LYS A 65 17.99 -12.80 -14.13
CA LYS A 65 18.76 -13.97 -13.71
C LYS A 65 17.81 -15.01 -13.10
N LEU A 66 18.08 -16.30 -13.32
CA LEU A 66 17.26 -17.39 -12.76
C LEU A 66 17.12 -17.29 -11.23
N ILE A 67 18.17 -16.85 -10.55
CA ILE A 67 18.17 -16.67 -9.09
C ILE A 67 17.15 -15.62 -8.61
N TYR A 68 16.73 -14.68 -9.47
CA TYR A 68 15.71 -13.68 -9.08
C TYR A 68 14.38 -14.37 -8.79
N THR A 69 14.03 -15.40 -9.56
CA THR A 69 12.80 -16.18 -9.36
C THR A 69 12.85 -16.94 -8.04
N ASP A 70 14.00 -17.52 -7.69
CA ASP A 70 14.17 -18.25 -6.43
C ASP A 70 13.99 -17.32 -5.22
N ILE A 71 14.61 -16.14 -5.27
CA ILE A 71 14.50 -15.12 -4.22
C ILE A 71 13.07 -14.58 -4.13
N PHE A 72 12.43 -14.32 -5.27
CA PHE A 72 11.04 -13.86 -5.31
C PHE A 72 10.07 -14.88 -4.71
N ASN A 73 10.27 -16.17 -4.98
CA ASN A 73 9.48 -17.23 -4.38
C ASN A 73 9.73 -17.37 -2.87
N GLU A 74 10.98 -17.17 -2.41
CA GLU A 74 11.31 -17.12 -0.98
C GLU A 74 10.59 -15.95 -0.29
N TYR A 75 10.62 -14.77 -0.91
CA TYR A 75 9.95 -13.56 -0.44
C TYR A 75 8.43 -13.74 -0.35
N ASN A 76 7.78 -14.20 -1.43
CA ASN A 76 6.33 -14.43 -1.44
C ASN A 76 5.90 -15.43 -0.37
N LYS A 77 6.66 -16.52 -0.17
CA LYS A 77 6.38 -17.47 0.91
C LYS A 77 6.50 -16.84 2.29
N ALA A 78 7.48 -15.96 2.49
CA ALA A 78 7.66 -15.27 3.77
C ALA A 78 6.52 -14.29 4.04
N VAL A 79 6.12 -13.52 3.03
CA VAL A 79 4.96 -12.60 3.10
C VAL A 79 3.66 -13.37 3.36
N GLU A 80 3.40 -14.43 2.60
CA GLU A 80 2.21 -15.28 2.76
C GLU A 80 2.16 -15.88 4.17
N ALA A 81 3.27 -16.47 4.64
CA ALA A 81 3.36 -17.02 5.99
C ALA A 81 3.12 -15.95 7.06
N TYR A 82 3.69 -14.75 6.89
CA TYR A 82 3.51 -13.65 7.83
C TYR A 82 2.04 -13.22 7.93
N ILE A 83 1.36 -13.03 6.80
CA ILE A 83 -0.07 -12.66 6.74
C ILE A 83 -0.93 -13.75 7.38
N VAL A 84 -0.72 -15.01 6.99
CA VAL A 84 -1.50 -16.14 7.50
C VAL A 84 -1.29 -16.32 9.00
N ASP A 85 -0.07 -16.22 9.50
CA ASP A 85 0.23 -16.39 10.92
C ASP A 85 -0.32 -15.23 11.75
N TYR A 86 -0.32 -14.01 11.21
CA TYR A 86 -0.99 -12.87 11.85
C TYR A 86 -2.50 -13.10 11.93
N LEU A 87 -3.16 -13.42 10.82
CA LEU A 87 -4.62 -13.63 10.79
C LEU A 87 -5.05 -14.77 11.72
N LYS A 88 -4.29 -15.87 11.79
CA LYS A 88 -4.55 -16.98 12.74
C LYS A 88 -4.46 -16.54 14.21
N LYS A 89 -3.57 -15.60 14.54
CA LYS A 89 -3.42 -15.09 15.91
C LYS A 89 -4.57 -14.19 16.30
N VAL A 90 -5.03 -13.34 15.38
CA VAL A 90 -6.08 -12.35 15.63
C VAL A 90 -7.48 -12.99 15.54
N MET A 91 -7.66 -13.96 14.65
CA MET A 91 -8.94 -14.61 14.38
C MET A 91 -8.82 -16.14 14.60
N PRO A 92 -9.20 -16.68 15.78
CA PRO A 92 -9.04 -18.11 16.09
C PRO A 92 -9.82 -19.05 15.15
N GLN A 93 -10.93 -18.57 14.59
CA GLN A 93 -11.75 -19.30 13.62
C GLN A 93 -11.22 -19.21 12.16
N PHE A 94 -10.13 -18.45 11.92
CA PHE A 94 -9.58 -18.26 10.59
C PHE A 94 -8.96 -19.54 10.02
N THR A 95 -9.26 -19.82 8.75
CA THR A 95 -8.58 -20.84 7.97
C THR A 95 -8.10 -20.27 6.64
N VAL A 96 -7.00 -20.81 6.11
CA VAL A 96 -6.46 -20.37 4.82
C VAL A 96 -7.45 -20.65 3.69
N ASP A 97 -8.18 -21.77 3.77
CA ASP A 97 -9.22 -22.11 2.81
C ASP A 97 -10.34 -21.05 2.77
N THR A 98 -10.73 -20.50 3.93
CA THR A 98 -11.68 -19.39 4.03
C THR A 98 -11.17 -18.15 3.31
N LEU A 99 -9.91 -17.76 3.54
CA LEU A 99 -9.30 -16.61 2.87
C LEU A 99 -9.29 -16.78 1.35
N LEU A 100 -8.80 -17.93 0.85
CA LEU A 100 -8.71 -18.20 -0.59
C LEU A 100 -10.10 -18.21 -1.25
N HIS A 101 -11.09 -18.83 -0.60
CA HIS A 101 -12.46 -18.84 -1.08
C HIS A 101 -13.02 -17.42 -1.19
N GLN A 102 -12.87 -16.61 -0.13
CA GLN A 102 -13.39 -15.25 -0.12
C GLN A 102 -12.68 -14.34 -1.13
N LEU A 103 -11.36 -14.46 -1.29
CA LEU A 103 -10.59 -13.74 -2.31
C LEU A 103 -11.06 -14.07 -3.72
N ASN A 104 -11.38 -15.34 -4.00
CA ASN A 104 -11.83 -15.77 -5.32
C ASN A 104 -13.27 -15.34 -5.63
N GLU A 105 -14.18 -15.48 -4.67
CA GLU A 105 -15.60 -15.11 -4.86
C GLU A 105 -15.81 -13.59 -4.93
N LYS A 106 -14.99 -12.83 -4.20
CA LYS A 106 -15.17 -11.38 -4.10
C LYS A 106 -14.25 -10.59 -5.00
N GLN A 107 -13.34 -11.22 -5.75
CA GLN A 107 -12.28 -10.57 -6.54
C GLN A 107 -12.74 -9.37 -7.37
N THR A 108 -13.96 -9.42 -7.92
CA THR A 108 -14.53 -8.33 -8.75
C THR A 108 -15.08 -7.15 -7.96
N GLU A 109 -15.38 -7.31 -6.67
CA GLU A 109 -15.76 -6.23 -5.75
C GLU A 109 -14.52 -5.61 -5.04
N LEU A 110 -13.30 -6.15 -5.26
CA LEU A 110 -12.07 -5.75 -4.60
C LEU A 110 -11.34 -4.60 -5.33
N GLU A 111 -12.03 -3.48 -5.53
CA GLU A 111 -11.39 -2.22 -5.92
C GLU A 111 -10.96 -1.46 -4.66
N GLY A 112 -9.94 -1.98 -3.95
CA GLY A 112 -9.47 -1.41 -2.68
C GLY A 112 -7.97 -1.19 -2.63
N GLU A 113 -7.55 -0.11 -1.96
CA GLU A 113 -6.14 0.28 -1.75
C GLU A 113 -5.29 -0.88 -1.19
N VAL A 114 -5.85 -1.68 -0.27
CA VAL A 114 -5.19 -2.88 0.29
C VAL A 114 -4.80 -3.87 -0.81
N PHE A 115 -5.66 -4.08 -1.81
CA PHE A 115 -5.40 -5.01 -2.90
C PHE A 115 -4.38 -4.47 -3.89
N GLU A 116 -4.40 -3.17 -4.16
CA GLU A 116 -3.36 -2.53 -4.98
C GLU A 116 -1.99 -2.69 -4.32
N ILE A 117 -1.91 -2.51 -3.00
CA ILE A 117 -0.68 -2.69 -2.22
C ILE A 117 -0.24 -4.17 -2.26
N LEU A 118 -1.13 -5.12 -1.99
CA LEU A 118 -0.83 -6.56 -2.05
C LEU A 118 -0.42 -7.01 -3.46
N SER A 119 -1.07 -6.49 -4.50
CA SER A 119 -0.73 -6.74 -5.90
C SER A 119 0.67 -6.22 -6.20
N THR A 120 1.02 -5.02 -5.73
CA THR A 120 2.37 -4.45 -5.86
C THR A 120 3.41 -5.30 -5.13
N ILE A 121 3.10 -5.78 -3.93
CA ILE A 121 4.00 -6.63 -3.13
C ILE A 121 4.27 -7.97 -3.83
N THR A 122 3.26 -8.52 -4.51
CA THR A 122 3.33 -9.82 -5.19
C THR A 122 3.64 -9.70 -6.69
N ASP A 123 3.92 -8.49 -7.19
CA ASP A 123 4.34 -8.27 -8.55
C ASP A 123 5.88 -8.35 -8.67
N PHE A 124 6.34 -9.14 -9.64
CA PHE A 124 7.77 -9.36 -9.82
C PHE A 124 8.51 -8.10 -10.28
N LEU A 125 7.88 -7.25 -11.11
CA LEU A 125 8.52 -6.07 -11.64
C LEU A 125 8.71 -5.02 -10.54
N ALA A 126 7.64 -4.73 -9.77
CA ALA A 126 7.70 -3.86 -8.60
C ALA A 126 8.71 -4.37 -7.55
N PHE A 127 8.72 -5.69 -7.31
CA PHE A 127 9.71 -6.33 -6.46
C PHE A 127 11.15 -6.08 -6.95
N LYS A 128 11.43 -6.29 -8.24
CA LYS A 128 12.75 -6.04 -8.83
C LYS A 128 13.13 -4.56 -8.72
N GLU A 129 12.22 -3.65 -9.03
CA GLU A 129 12.45 -2.20 -8.92
C GLU A 129 12.82 -1.79 -7.49
N MET A 130 12.10 -2.31 -6.49
CA MET A 130 12.40 -2.08 -5.07
C MET A 130 13.86 -2.45 -4.72
N PHE A 131 14.36 -3.58 -5.23
CA PHE A 131 15.76 -3.98 -5.04
C PHE A 131 16.76 -3.07 -5.77
N LEU A 132 16.42 -2.61 -6.97
CA LEU A 132 17.29 -1.71 -7.74
C LEU A 132 17.37 -0.32 -7.11
N ASP A 133 16.25 0.20 -6.61
CA ASP A 133 16.19 1.46 -5.87
C ASP A 133 17.04 1.37 -4.60
N TYR A 134 16.85 0.30 -3.84
CA TYR A 134 17.63 0.07 -2.62
C TYR A 134 19.12 -0.08 -2.90
N ARG A 135 19.48 -0.78 -3.98
CA ARG A 135 20.87 -0.85 -4.45
C ARG A 135 21.42 0.53 -4.82
N ALA A 136 20.65 1.36 -5.51
CA ALA A 136 21.08 2.73 -5.85
C ALA A 136 21.34 3.57 -4.60
N VAL A 137 20.53 3.40 -3.54
CA VAL A 137 20.77 4.01 -2.22
C VAL A 137 22.08 3.51 -1.63
N LYS A 138 22.31 2.19 -1.59
CA LYS A 138 23.55 1.58 -1.04
C LYS A 138 24.81 1.99 -1.81
N GLU A 139 24.70 2.18 -3.12
CA GLU A 139 25.79 2.64 -3.99
C GLU A 139 25.99 4.16 -3.95
N GLY A 140 25.17 4.90 -3.19
CA GLY A 140 25.25 6.36 -3.08
C GLY A 140 24.87 7.10 -4.37
N LYS A 141 24.09 6.46 -5.24
CA LYS A 141 23.62 7.03 -6.51
C LYS A 141 22.35 7.86 -6.34
N VAL A 142 21.68 7.74 -5.21
CA VAL A 142 20.53 8.58 -4.84
C VAL A 142 21.02 9.87 -4.20
N ALA A 143 20.60 11.01 -4.74
CA ALA A 143 20.93 12.30 -4.16
C ALA A 143 20.25 12.45 -2.80
N ASP A 144 21.03 12.72 -1.75
CA ASP A 144 20.49 13.09 -0.45
C ASP A 144 19.92 14.50 -0.52
N LEU A 145 18.60 14.60 -0.66
CA LEU A 145 17.87 15.87 -0.69
C LEU A 145 17.60 16.44 0.71
N SER A 146 18.02 15.78 1.79
CA SER A 146 17.81 16.24 3.16
C SER A 146 18.41 17.63 3.43
N CYS A 147 19.42 18.03 2.65
CA CYS A 147 20.07 19.34 2.72
C CYS A 147 19.51 20.39 1.74
N GLY A 148 18.61 20.03 0.82
CA GLY A 148 18.27 20.87 -0.34
C GLY A 148 17.12 21.86 -0.15
N ILE A 149 16.28 21.70 0.88
CA ILE A 149 15.07 22.52 1.06
C ILE A 149 15.21 23.37 2.31
N SER A 150 15.75 24.58 2.15
CA SER A 150 15.76 25.60 3.21
C SER A 150 14.68 26.64 2.94
N VAL A 151 13.62 26.64 3.75
CA VAL A 151 12.58 27.68 3.71
C VAL A 151 13.10 28.91 4.44
N THR A 152 13.51 29.93 3.69
CA THR A 152 13.91 31.22 4.24
C THR A 152 12.77 32.23 4.10
N SER A 153 12.37 32.83 5.23
CA SER A 153 11.31 33.84 5.28
C SER A 153 11.75 35.12 4.55
N LEU A 154 10.95 35.58 3.58
CA LEU A 154 11.18 36.83 2.87
C LEU A 154 10.86 38.01 3.80
N LYS A 155 11.88 38.71 4.29
CA LYS A 155 11.68 39.97 5.02
C LYS A 155 11.17 41.02 4.03
N SER A 156 9.95 41.51 4.24
CA SER A 156 9.40 42.66 3.53
C SER A 156 10.26 43.90 3.83
N CYS A 157 11.02 44.37 2.85
CA CYS A 157 11.76 45.63 2.93
C CYS A 157 10.79 46.79 2.75
N ASN A 158 10.29 47.32 3.87
CA ASN A 158 9.66 48.64 3.88
C ASN A 158 10.74 49.69 3.59
N VAL A 159 10.77 50.19 2.36
CA VAL A 159 11.56 51.35 1.97
C VAL A 159 10.91 52.57 2.60
N GLU A 160 11.40 53.00 3.77
CA GLU A 160 11.11 54.32 4.31
C GLU A 160 11.78 55.38 3.41
N ASN A 161 10.96 56.02 2.59
CA ASN A 161 11.37 57.14 1.74
C ASN A 161 11.48 58.41 2.60
N SER A 162 12.62 58.60 3.28
CA SER A 162 12.92 59.84 4.01
C SER A 162 13.30 60.96 3.03
N LYS A 163 12.39 61.94 2.85
CA LYS A 163 12.63 63.18 2.09
C LYS A 163 13.69 64.07 2.78
N ASN A 164 14.77 64.34 2.04
CA ASN A 164 15.81 65.40 2.04
C ASN A 164 15.93 66.46 3.17
N PRO A 165 17.20 66.87 3.46
CA PRO A 165 17.57 68.29 3.69
C PRO A 165 18.87 68.69 2.93
N PRO A 166 19.43 69.92 3.05
CA PRO A 166 18.84 71.27 3.18
C PRO A 166 19.35 72.25 2.08
N ARG A 167 18.88 73.51 2.11
CA ARG A 167 19.57 74.69 1.54
C ARG A 167 19.77 75.71 2.64
#